data_AF-A0A5X8Y354-F1
#
_entry.id   AF-A0A5X8Y354-F1
#
_cell.length_a   1.000
_cell.length_b   1.000
_cell.length_c   1.000
_cell.angle_alpha   90.00
_cell.angle_beta   90.00
_cell.angle_gamma   90.00
#
_symmetry.space_group_name_H-M   'P 1'
#
loop_
_entity.id
_entity.type
_entity.pdbx_description
1 polymer ?
#
loop_
_entity_poly.entity_id
_entity_poly.type
_entity_poly.pdbx_seq_one_letter_code
_entity_poly.pdbx_strand_id
1 'polypeptide(L)'
;CRAAMLQSKYRDLSQPVDPQIAEYEQIMLQAGWVMVPVEPTDEMIAAAMDCEDVLFNSDESFCVQFGNIYEAMLAAAPQPETSDGK
;
A
#
# COMPACT_ATOMS: atom_id res chain seq x y z
N CYS A 1 17.08 22.57 -1.48
CA CYS A 1 16.87 21.48 -2.46
C CYS A 1 15.91 20.38 -1.98
N ARG A 2 14.87 20.68 -1.18
CA ARG A 2 13.88 19.68 -0.69
C ARG A 2 12.79 19.32 -1.71
N ALA A 3 12.66 20.09 -2.80
CA ALA A 3 11.52 20.00 -3.71
C ALA A 3 11.59 18.88 -4.76
N ALA A 4 12.72 18.17 -4.89
CA ALA A 4 12.92 17.19 -5.99
C ALA A 4 12.51 15.74 -5.64
N MET A 5 12.14 15.45 -4.39
CA MET A 5 11.92 14.07 -3.91
C MET A 5 10.50 13.53 -4.22
N LEU A 6 9.63 14.31 -4.86
CA LEU A 6 8.22 13.99 -5.06
C LEU A 6 7.87 13.58 -6.51
N GLN A 7 8.86 13.32 -7.37
CA GLN A 7 8.59 12.95 -8.77
C GLN A 7 8.42 11.44 -9.00
N SER A 8 8.80 10.59 -8.05
CA SER A 8 8.58 9.15 -8.15
C SER A 8 7.30 8.77 -7.42
N LYS A 9 6.43 8.00 -8.08
CA LYS A 9 5.24 7.38 -7.47
C LYS A 9 5.58 6.42 -6.32
N TYR A 10 6.83 5.97 -6.27
CA TYR A 10 7.33 5.00 -5.31
C TYR A 10 8.56 5.55 -4.57
N ARG A 11 8.66 5.20 -3.27
CA ARG A 11 9.85 5.50 -2.47
C ARG A 11 11.07 4.84 -3.13
N ASP A 12 12.11 5.64 -3.36
CA ASP A 12 13.40 5.14 -3.79
C ASP A 12 14.11 4.47 -2.60
N LEU A 13 14.09 3.13 -2.58
CA LEU A 13 14.72 2.32 -1.54
C LEU A 13 16.25 2.31 -1.62
N SER A 14 16.85 2.92 -2.66
CA SER A 14 18.30 3.05 -2.79
C SER A 14 18.88 4.18 -1.94
N GLN A 15 18.02 5.08 -1.44
CA GLN A 15 18.40 6.15 -0.52
C GLN A 15 18.11 5.78 0.94
N PRO A 16 18.95 6.24 1.89
CA PRO A 16 18.66 6.04 3.31
C PRO A 16 17.33 6.74 3.65
N VAL A 17 16.45 5.97 4.31
CA VAL A 17 15.20 6.49 4.84
C VAL A 17 15.50 7.63 5.81
N ASP A 18 14.75 8.74 5.71
CA ASP A 18 14.86 9.84 6.68
C ASP A 18 14.69 9.26 8.10
N PRO A 19 15.58 9.56 9.06
CA PRO A 19 15.51 8.98 10.40
C PRO A 19 14.15 9.14 11.08
N GLN A 20 13.43 10.23 10.79
CA GLN A 20 12.08 10.46 11.35
C GLN A 20 11.04 9.51 10.73
N ILE A 21 11.18 9.15 9.45
CA ILE A 21 10.31 8.17 8.80
C ILE A 21 10.58 6.78 9.38
N ALA A 22 11.85 6.42 9.57
CA ALA A 22 12.22 5.13 10.15
C ALA A 22 11.69 4.96 11.58
N GLU A 23 11.77 6.02 12.41
CA GLU A 23 11.18 5.99 13.76
C GLU A 23 9.66 5.82 13.72
N TYR A 24 8.97 6.56 12.85
CA TYR A 24 7.52 6.43 12.68
C TYR A 24 7.12 5.02 12.24
N GLU A 25 7.84 4.43 11.27
CA GLU A 25 7.63 3.05 10.83
C GLU A 25 7.76 2.05 11.97
N GLN A 26 8.77 2.21 12.83
CA GLN A 26 8.95 1.35 14.00
C GLN A 26 7.79 1.48 15.00
N ILE A 27 7.32 2.71 15.25
CA ILE A 27 6.16 2.95 16.13
C ILE A 27 4.90 2.28 15.54
N MET A 28 4.66 2.40 14.24
CA MET A 28 3.53 1.75 13.57
C MET A 28 3.61 0.23 13.66
N LEU A 29 4.80 -0.35 13.41
CA LEU A 29 5.01 -1.80 13.52
C LEU A 29 4.75 -2.31 14.94
N GLN A 30 5.21 -1.57 15.97
CA GLN A 30 4.92 -1.90 17.37
C GLN A 30 3.43 -1.82 17.71
N ALA A 31 2.70 -0.94 17.03
CA ALA A 31 1.24 -0.83 17.14
C ALA A 31 0.48 -1.87 16.28
N GLY A 32 1.18 -2.74 15.55
CA GLY A 32 0.58 -3.75 14.67
C GLY A 32 0.14 -3.23 13.30
N TRP A 33 0.64 -2.07 12.89
CA TRP A 33 0.34 -1.43 11.61
C TRP A 33 1.52 -1.55 10.65
N VAL A 34 1.22 -1.67 9.35
CA VAL A 34 2.19 -1.58 8.28
C VAL A 34 1.79 -0.48 7.32
N MET A 35 2.76 0.29 6.82
CA MET A 35 2.52 1.27 5.76
C MET A 35 2.50 0.56 4.42
N VAL A 36 1.49 0.85 3.61
CA VAL A 36 1.35 0.30 2.26
C VAL A 36 1.27 1.44 1.23
N PRO A 37 1.72 1.24 -0.01
CA PRO A 37 1.62 2.24 -1.06
C PRO A 37 0.15 2.50 -1.43
N VAL A 38 -0.15 3.70 -1.93
CA VAL A 38 -1.54 4.05 -2.33
C VAL A 38 -1.97 3.29 -3.60
N GLU A 39 -1.03 3.03 -4.51
CA GLU A 39 -1.22 2.11 -5.63
C GLU A 39 -0.53 0.77 -5.28
N PRO A 40 -1.17 -0.40 -5.52
CA PRO A 40 -0.54 -1.68 -5.22
C PRO A 40 0.65 -1.92 -6.16
N THR A 41 1.73 -2.49 -5.64
CA THR A 41 2.86 -2.92 -6.48
C THR A 41 2.53 -4.22 -7.22
N ASP A 42 3.25 -4.50 -8.30
CA ASP A 42 3.13 -5.78 -9.02
C ASP A 42 3.38 -6.98 -8.10
N GLU A 43 4.34 -6.88 -7.17
CA GLU A 43 4.61 -7.93 -6.17
C GLU A 43 3.46 -8.14 -5.20
N MET A 44 2.78 -7.07 -4.75
CA MET A 44 1.58 -7.19 -3.91
C MET A 44 0.44 -7.88 -4.65
N ILE A 45 0.26 -7.58 -5.94
CA ILE A 45 -0.77 -8.22 -6.78
C ILE A 45 -0.42 -9.70 -7.01
N ALA A 46 0.85 -10.02 -7.33
CA ALA A 46 1.30 -11.39 -7.52
C ALA A 46 1.10 -12.23 -6.23
N ALA A 47 1.46 -11.68 -5.06
CA ALA A 47 1.22 -12.35 -3.79
C ALA A 47 -0.27 -12.57 -3.51
N ALA A 48 -1.14 -11.65 -3.92
CA ALA A 48 -2.58 -11.82 -3.80
C ALA A 48 -3.12 -12.90 -4.75
N MET A 49 -2.53 -13.06 -5.95
CA MET A 49 -2.87 -14.11 -6.90
C MET A 49 -2.46 -15.52 -6.44
N ASP A 50 -1.34 -15.62 -5.73
CA ASP A 50 -0.82 -16.88 -5.17
C ASP A 50 -1.45 -17.29 -3.83
N CYS A 51 -2.42 -16.52 -3.34
CA CYS A 51 -3.11 -16.80 -2.08
C CYS A 51 -3.97 -18.08 -2.18
N GLU A 52 -3.88 -18.96 -1.17
CA GLU A 52 -4.62 -20.24 -1.14
C GLU A 52 -6.15 -20.06 -1.15
N ASP A 53 -6.64 -18.89 -0.72
CA ASP A 53 -8.06 -18.55 -0.73
C ASP A 53 -8.57 -18.13 -2.14
N VAL A 54 -7.67 -18.00 -3.12
CA VAL A 54 -8.05 -17.76 -4.52
C VAL A 54 -8.49 -19.08 -5.14
N LEU A 55 -9.81 -19.26 -5.20
CA LEU A 55 -10.41 -20.43 -5.81
C LEU A 55 -10.62 -20.23 -7.31
N PHE A 56 -10.21 -21.24 -8.06
CA PHE A 56 -10.43 -21.31 -9.51
C PHE A 56 -11.78 -21.96 -9.79
N ASN A 57 -12.43 -21.51 -10.86
CA ASN A 57 -13.60 -22.21 -11.38
C ASN A 57 -13.19 -23.60 -11.91
N SER A 58 -14.20 -24.43 -12.21
CA SER A 58 -13.98 -25.79 -12.73
C SER A 58 -13.26 -25.85 -14.07
N ASP A 59 -13.21 -24.73 -14.80
CA ASP A 59 -12.48 -24.56 -16.07
C ASP A 59 -11.11 -23.87 -15.89
N GLU A 60 -10.61 -23.83 -14.65
CA GLU A 60 -9.35 -23.17 -14.27
C GLU A 60 -9.33 -21.65 -14.55
N SER A 61 -10.49 -21.04 -14.82
CA SER A 61 -10.62 -19.60 -14.95
C SER A 61 -10.95 -18.95 -13.60
N PHE A 62 -10.45 -17.74 -13.37
CA PHE A 62 -10.96 -16.85 -12.33
C PHE A 62 -10.66 -15.40 -12.75
N CYS A 63 -11.58 -14.49 -12.48
CA CYS A 63 -11.44 -13.07 -12.79
C CYS A 63 -11.57 -12.26 -11.51
N VAL A 64 -10.44 -11.80 -10.98
CA VAL A 64 -10.39 -10.92 -9.80
C VAL A 64 -9.71 -9.61 -10.20
N GLN A 65 -10.40 -8.49 -9.97
CA GLN A 65 -9.83 -7.15 -10.19
C GLN A 65 -9.13 -6.67 -8.91
N PHE A 66 -7.92 -7.18 -8.67
CA PHE A 66 -7.15 -6.89 -7.45
C PHE A 66 -6.96 -5.39 -7.20
N GLY A 67 -6.74 -4.60 -8.24
CA GLY A 67 -6.64 -3.14 -8.14
C GLY A 67 -7.90 -2.51 -7.53
N ASN A 68 -9.09 -2.84 -8.06
CA ASN A 68 -10.35 -2.29 -7.56
C ASN A 68 -10.64 -2.74 -6.12
N ILE A 69 -10.25 -3.97 -5.76
CA ILE A 69 -10.38 -4.47 -4.38
C ILE A 69 -9.47 -3.68 -3.44
N TYR A 70 -8.21 -3.47 -3.84
CA TYR A 70 -7.25 -2.69 -3.07
C TYR A 70 -7.72 -1.24 -2.87
N GLU A 71 -8.23 -0.59 -3.93
CA GLU A 71 -8.83 0.73 -3.86
C GLU A 71 -10.01 0.79 -2.88
N ALA A 72 -10.91 -0.21 -2.92
CA ALA A 72 -12.04 -0.30 -2.00
C ALA A 72 -11.59 -0.49 -0.53
N MET A 73 -10.54 -1.28 -0.30
CA MET A 73 -9.96 -1.46 1.03
C MET A 73 -9.37 -0.15 1.56
N LEU A 74 -8.60 0.59 0.73
CA LEU A 74 -8.04 1.88 1.11
C LEU A 74 -9.12 2.94 1.35
N ALA A 75 -10.20 2.95 0.56
CA ALA A 75 -11.32 3.87 0.76
C ALA A 75 -12.06 3.61 2.09
N ALA A 76 -12.08 2.37 2.57
CA ALA A 76 -12.68 2.00 3.85
C ALA A 76 -11.73 2.19 5.05
N ALA A 77 -10.42 2.35 4.82
CA ALA A 77 -9.45 2.61 5.87
C ALA A 77 -9.69 3.98 6.53
N PRO A 78 -9.26 4.18 7.79
CA PRO A 78 -9.30 5.48 8.43
C PRO A 78 -8.60 6.54 7.57
N GLN A 79 -9.36 7.57 7.17
CA GLN A 79 -8.82 8.68 6.41
C GLN A 79 -8.25 9.72 7.38
N PRO A 80 -7.21 10.47 6.99
CA PRO A 80 -6.78 11.63 7.75
C PRO A 80 -7.97 12.57 7.94
N GLU A 81 -8.16 13.05 9.17
CA GLU A 81 -9.14 14.10 9.45
C GLU A 81 -8.88 15.24 8.46
N THR A 82 -9.81 15.49 7.55
CA THR A 82 -9.73 16.66 6.68
C THR A 82 -9.76 17.84 7.62
N SER A 83 -8.64 18.56 7.72
CA SER A 83 -8.61 19.85 8.37
C SER A 83 -9.48 20.78 7.53
N ASP A 84 -10.79 20.75 7.79
CA ASP A 84 -11.73 21.73 7.31
C ASP A 84 -11.24 23.06 7.85
N GLY A 85 -10.58 23.82 6.97
CA GLY A 85 -10.07 25.14 7.27
C GLY A 85 -11.21 26.01 7.77
N LYS A 86 -11.27 26.19 9.09
CA LYS A 86 -12.07 27.20 9.75
C LYS A 86 -11.21 27.94 10.77
#